data_AF-K0DRK8-F1
#
_entry.id   AF-K0DRK8-F1
#
_cell.length_a   1.000
_cell.length_b   1.000
_cell.length_c   1.000
_cell.angle_alpha   90.00
_cell.angle_beta   90.00
_cell.angle_gamma   90.00
#
_symmetry.space_group_name_H-M   'P 1'
#
loop_
_entity.id
_entity.type
_entity.pdbx_description
1 polymer ?
#
loop_
_entity_poly.entity_id
_entity_poly.type
_entity_poly.pdbx_seq_one_letter_code
_entity_poly.pdbx_strand_id
1 'polypeptide(L)'
;MSSKSRVRKHNAPAMSPLLRALTHSRSAHAPVTEAMMLQCYAALDAFQRGHGSRDLHITLSRHLLVSQELAGLGLGEDALDDIQRGHAAMVHLDEREQRTGAWTLSSDEYAQLCTSLAILDGQLSVASLSEIASAQARMIEGLMRSARTKAIAEAVL
;
A
#
# COMPACT_ATOMS: atom_id res chain seq x y z
N MET A 1 -0.61 64.00 -14.32
CA MET A 1 0.25 63.11 -13.52
C MET A 1 -0.61 61.96 -13.02
N SER A 2 -0.45 60.75 -13.55
CA SER A 2 -1.33 59.60 -13.27
C SER A 2 -0.62 58.61 -12.35
N SER A 3 -1.03 58.57 -11.09
CA SER A 3 -0.48 57.67 -10.07
C SER A 3 -1.06 56.25 -10.26
N LYS A 4 -0.31 55.37 -10.93
CA LYS A 4 -0.64 53.94 -10.99
C LYS A 4 -0.32 53.28 -9.64
N SER A 5 -1.34 52.99 -8.85
CA SER A 5 -1.21 52.16 -7.66
C SER A 5 -0.97 50.69 -8.06
N ARG A 6 0.22 50.16 -7.73
CA ARG A 6 0.53 48.74 -7.88
C ARG A 6 -0.15 47.96 -6.76
N VAL A 7 -1.31 47.38 -7.04
CA VAL A 7 -1.94 46.38 -6.17
C VAL A 7 -1.10 45.11 -6.21
N ARG A 8 -0.28 44.88 -5.17
CA ARG A 8 0.35 43.58 -4.92
C ARG A 8 -0.72 42.61 -4.44
N LYS A 9 -1.18 41.69 -5.30
CA LYS A 9 -1.97 40.52 -4.88
C LYS A 9 -1.08 39.65 -4.00
N HIS A 10 -1.30 39.70 -2.69
CA HIS A 10 -0.74 38.72 -1.77
C HIS A 10 -1.52 37.42 -2.00
N ASN A 11 -0.91 36.43 -2.67
CA ASN A 11 -1.41 35.06 -2.64
C ASN A 11 -1.22 34.57 -1.20
N ALA A 12 -2.23 34.78 -0.36
CA ALA A 12 -2.26 34.13 0.94
C ALA A 12 -2.23 32.62 0.69
N PRO A 13 -1.28 31.87 1.28
CA PRO A 13 -1.30 30.43 1.16
C PRO A 13 -2.63 29.90 1.72
N ALA A 14 -3.27 28.98 0.99
CA ALA A 14 -4.59 28.43 1.33
C ALA A 14 -4.65 27.76 2.72
N MET A 15 -3.49 27.42 3.30
CA MET A 15 -3.37 26.90 4.66
C MET A 15 -2.25 27.60 5.43
N SER A 16 -2.52 27.89 6.71
CA SER A 16 -1.54 28.45 7.64
C SER A 16 -0.35 27.51 7.82
N PRO A 17 0.85 28.02 8.16
CA PRO A 17 2.04 27.18 8.33
C PRO A 17 1.86 26.07 9.38
N LEU A 18 1.14 26.35 10.47
CA LEU A 18 0.85 25.38 11.52
C LEU A 18 -0.18 24.34 11.07
N LEU A 19 -1.26 24.76 10.40
CA LEU A 19 -2.25 23.83 9.88
C LEU A 19 -1.63 22.94 8.80
N ARG A 20 -0.74 23.49 7.96
CA ARG A 20 0.07 22.71 7.03
C ARG A 20 0.98 21.72 7.77
N ALA A 21 1.70 22.16 8.80
CA ALA A 21 2.56 21.28 9.59
C ALA A 21 1.76 20.14 10.24
N LEU A 22 0.56 20.41 10.76
CA LEU A 22 -0.34 19.40 11.34
C LEU A 22 -0.94 18.45 10.30
N THR A 23 -1.38 18.95 9.14
CA THR A 23 -1.87 18.08 8.06
C THR A 23 -0.78 17.15 7.54
N HIS A 24 0.47 17.58 7.58
CA HIS A 24 1.62 16.79 7.16
C HIS A 24 2.34 16.12 8.34
N SER A 25 1.87 16.30 9.59
CA SER A 25 2.54 15.72 10.75
C SER A 25 2.19 14.25 10.88
N ARG A 26 3.19 13.45 11.27
CA ARG A 26 3.09 12.01 11.51
C ARG A 26 1.97 11.61 12.45
N SER A 27 1.75 12.39 13.51
CA SER A 27 0.65 12.18 14.47
C SER A 27 -0.75 12.26 13.86
N ALA A 28 -0.93 12.97 12.73
CA ALA A 28 -2.24 13.16 12.13
C ALA A 28 -2.71 11.94 11.31
N HIS A 29 -1.78 11.09 10.87
CA HIS A 29 -2.10 9.90 10.06
C HIS A 29 -1.80 8.57 10.75
N ALA A 30 -1.28 8.58 11.99
CA ALA A 30 -1.10 7.38 12.81
C ALA A 30 -2.37 6.51 12.89
N PRO A 31 -3.60 7.05 13.07
CA PRO A 31 -4.80 6.20 13.08
C PRO A 31 -5.04 5.46 11.77
N VAL A 32 -4.62 6.04 10.63
CA VAL A 32 -4.79 5.43 9.32
C VAL A 32 -3.78 4.31 9.13
N THR A 33 -2.51 4.53 9.47
CA THR A 33 -1.46 3.52 9.35
C THR A 33 -1.66 2.36 10.34
N GLU A 34 -2.11 2.64 11.56
CA GLU A 34 -2.51 1.62 12.54
C GLU A 34 -3.68 0.77 12.02
N ALA A 35 -4.69 1.40 11.42
CA ALA A 35 -5.80 0.66 10.82
C ALA A 35 -5.34 -0.23 9.64
N MET A 36 -4.41 0.24 8.82
CA MET A 36 -3.82 -0.57 7.73
C MET A 36 -3.11 -1.80 8.29
N MET A 37 -2.27 -1.63 9.32
CA MET A 37 -1.56 -2.75 9.95
C MET A 37 -2.50 -3.71 10.65
N LEU A 38 -3.53 -3.20 11.34
CA LEU A 38 -4.55 -4.05 11.97
C LEU A 38 -5.29 -4.91 10.94
N GLN A 39 -5.64 -4.35 9.78
CA GLN A 39 -6.24 -5.13 8.69
C GLN A 39 -5.31 -6.22 8.17
N CYS A 40 -4.01 -5.93 8.04
CA CYS A 40 -3.02 -6.90 7.60
C CYS A 40 -2.90 -8.08 8.57
N TYR A 41 -2.75 -7.79 9.86
CA TYR A 41 -2.63 -8.83 10.89
C TYR A 41 -3.93 -9.62 11.07
N ALA A 42 -5.10 -8.98 10.94
CA ALA A 42 -6.38 -9.66 10.96
C ALA A 42 -6.52 -10.64 9.78
N ALA A 43 -6.12 -10.25 8.57
CA ALA A 43 -6.10 -11.13 7.42
C ALA A 43 -5.13 -12.30 7.61
N LEU A 44 -3.91 -12.03 8.10
CA LEU A 44 -2.91 -13.05 8.36
C LEU A 44 -3.38 -14.07 9.40
N ASP A 45 -3.98 -13.61 10.51
CA ASP A 45 -4.55 -14.49 11.55
C ASP A 45 -5.70 -15.33 11.00
N ALA A 46 -6.57 -14.74 10.16
CA ALA A 46 -7.65 -15.48 9.51
C ALA A 46 -7.10 -16.59 8.58
N PHE A 47 -6.07 -16.33 7.78
CA PHE A 47 -5.43 -17.35 6.95
C PHE A 47 -4.77 -18.46 7.78
N GLN A 48 -4.09 -18.08 8.87
CA GLN A 48 -3.45 -19.05 9.77
C GLN A 48 -4.47 -20.00 10.41
N ARG A 49 -5.69 -19.52 10.67
CA ARG A 49 -6.79 -20.28 11.26
C ARG A 49 -7.72 -20.95 10.24
N GLY A 50 -7.46 -20.81 8.94
CA GLY A 50 -8.31 -21.35 7.88
C GLY A 50 -9.66 -20.63 7.71
N HIS A 51 -9.77 -19.41 8.23
CA HIS A 51 -10.95 -18.53 8.10
C HIS A 51 -10.73 -17.40 7.09
N GLY A 52 -9.76 -17.58 6.18
CA GLY A 52 -9.53 -16.61 5.12
C GLY A 52 -10.70 -16.48 4.16
N SER A 53 -10.67 -15.41 3.38
CA SER A 53 -11.65 -15.14 2.34
C SER A 53 -10.99 -14.40 1.19
N ARG A 54 -11.68 -14.35 0.04
CA ARG A 54 -11.22 -13.58 -1.11
C ARG A 54 -11.04 -12.10 -0.79
N ASP A 55 -11.93 -11.52 0.02
CA ASP A 55 -11.85 -10.11 0.43
C ASP A 55 -10.62 -9.84 1.31
N LEU A 56 -10.29 -10.75 2.23
CA LEU A 56 -9.07 -10.67 3.03
C LEU A 56 -7.82 -10.82 2.15
N HIS A 57 -7.87 -11.70 1.15
CA HIS A 57 -6.76 -11.89 0.20
C HIS A 57 -6.50 -10.63 -0.61
N ILE A 58 -7.56 -10.01 -1.15
CA ILE A 58 -7.47 -8.74 -1.87
C ILE A 58 -6.94 -7.63 -0.96
N THR A 59 -7.43 -7.56 0.29
CA THR A 59 -7.02 -6.54 1.26
C THR A 59 -5.54 -6.64 1.57
N LEU A 60 -5.04 -7.84 1.91
CA LEU A 60 -3.62 -8.04 2.22
C LEU A 60 -2.74 -7.83 0.99
N SER A 61 -3.14 -8.35 -0.17
CA SER A 61 -2.42 -8.15 -1.44
C SER A 61 -2.28 -6.66 -1.78
N ARG A 62 -3.33 -5.87 -1.57
CA ARG A 62 -3.30 -4.41 -1.78
C ARG A 62 -2.25 -3.74 -0.89
N HIS A 63 -2.19 -4.08 0.40
CA HIS A 63 -1.22 -3.48 1.31
C HIS A 63 0.22 -3.89 1.02
N LEU A 64 0.45 -5.13 0.56
CA LEU A 64 1.76 -5.55 0.06
C LEU A 64 2.17 -4.78 -1.21
N LEU A 65 1.23 -4.51 -2.13
CA LEU A 65 1.54 -3.69 -3.31
C LEU A 65 1.87 -2.24 -2.92
N VAL A 66 1.21 -1.69 -1.89
CA VAL A 66 1.59 -0.39 -1.32
C VAL A 66 3.02 -0.45 -0.77
N SER A 67 3.40 -1.53 -0.06
CA SER A 67 4.78 -1.74 0.41
C SER A 67 5.80 -1.73 -0.74
N GLN A 68 5.47 -2.41 -1.85
CA GLN A 68 6.31 -2.42 -3.05
C GLN A 68 6.47 -1.02 -3.66
N GLU A 69 5.39 -0.24 -3.75
CA GLU A 69 5.46 1.11 -4.29
C GLU A 69 6.18 2.08 -3.36
N LEU A 70 6.10 1.90 -2.03
CA LEU A 70 6.88 2.65 -1.05
C LEU A 70 8.39 2.33 -1.20
N ALA A 71 8.75 1.07 -1.39
CA ALA A 71 10.13 0.70 -1.72
C ALA A 71 10.59 1.38 -3.02
N GLY A 72 9.73 1.42 -4.05
CA GLY A 72 9.97 2.17 -5.28
C GLY A 72 9.95 3.70 -5.15
N LEU A 73 9.72 4.24 -3.95
CA LEU A 73 9.88 5.65 -3.58
C LEU A 73 11.13 5.89 -2.70
N GLY A 74 11.91 4.85 -2.41
CA GLY A 74 13.12 4.92 -1.59
C GLY A 74 12.95 4.43 -0.16
N LEU A 75 11.75 3.99 0.23
CA LEU A 75 11.46 3.54 1.60
C LEU A 75 11.65 2.02 1.69
N GLY A 76 12.86 1.57 2.00
CA GLY A 76 13.18 0.15 2.13
C GLY A 76 13.50 -0.53 0.79
N GLU A 77 14.31 0.12 -0.05
CA GLU A 77 14.75 -0.43 -1.35
C GLU A 77 15.41 -1.81 -1.21
N ASP A 78 16.21 -2.00 -0.16
CA ASP A 78 16.91 -3.27 0.12
C ASP A 78 15.94 -4.42 0.50
N ALA A 79 14.66 -4.12 0.75
CA ALA A 79 13.65 -5.08 1.17
C ALA A 79 12.79 -5.61 -0.01
N LEU A 80 13.08 -5.21 -1.26
CA LEU A 80 12.29 -5.61 -2.43
C LEU A 80 12.18 -7.13 -2.60
N ASP A 81 13.27 -7.87 -2.38
CA ASP A 81 13.27 -9.33 -2.49
C ASP A 81 12.33 -9.98 -1.46
N ASP A 82 12.29 -9.46 -0.23
CA ASP A 82 11.41 -9.97 0.81
C ASP A 82 9.94 -9.60 0.55
N ILE A 83 9.67 -8.41 0.01
CA ILE A 83 8.32 -8.02 -0.45
C ILE A 83 7.85 -8.95 -1.58
N GLN A 84 8.73 -9.29 -2.53
CA GLN A 84 8.43 -10.22 -3.61
C GLN A 84 8.12 -11.64 -3.10
N ARG A 85 8.83 -12.11 -2.06
CA ARG A 85 8.50 -13.37 -1.38
C ARG A 85 7.11 -13.33 -0.75
N GLY A 86 6.73 -12.22 -0.11
CA GLY A 86 5.37 -12.02 0.39
C GLY A 86 4.32 -12.07 -0.72
N HIS A 87 4.58 -11.45 -1.87
CA HIS A 87 3.71 -11.56 -3.04
C HIS A 87 3.59 -12.99 -3.57
N ALA A 88 4.70 -13.72 -3.65
CA ALA A 88 4.70 -15.13 -4.07
C ALA A 88 3.85 -15.99 -3.10
N ALA A 89 3.96 -15.76 -1.79
CA ALA A 89 3.13 -16.43 -0.80
C ALA A 89 1.62 -16.16 -1.01
N MET A 90 1.24 -14.92 -1.36
CA MET A 90 -0.16 -14.59 -1.69
C MET A 90 -0.66 -15.26 -2.97
N VAL A 91 0.22 -15.44 -3.97
CA VAL A 91 -0.13 -16.17 -5.20
C VAL A 91 -0.34 -17.65 -4.90
N HIS A 92 0.60 -18.29 -4.18
CA HIS A 92 0.46 -19.69 -3.79
C HIS A 92 -0.78 -19.94 -2.92
N LEU A 93 -1.14 -18.99 -2.05
CA LEU A 93 -2.37 -19.04 -1.27
C LEU A 93 -3.61 -19.05 -2.17
N ASP A 94 -3.66 -18.21 -3.22
CA ASP A 94 -4.77 -18.18 -4.18
C ASP A 94 -4.87 -19.47 -5.00
N GLU A 95 -3.73 -19.97 -5.50
CA GLU A 95 -3.66 -21.23 -6.24
C GLU A 95 -4.10 -22.42 -5.38
N ARG A 96 -3.73 -22.41 -4.10
CA ARG A 96 -4.15 -23.43 -3.13
C ARG A 96 -5.65 -23.36 -2.92
N GLU A 97 -6.20 -22.18 -2.72
CA GLU A 97 -7.65 -22.03 -2.56
C GLU A 97 -8.41 -22.53 -3.79
N GLN A 98 -7.97 -22.20 -5.00
CA GLN A 98 -8.62 -22.67 -6.23
C GLN A 98 -8.60 -24.20 -6.36
N ARG A 99 -7.55 -24.86 -5.84
CA ARG A 99 -7.39 -26.32 -5.90
C ARG A 99 -8.12 -27.06 -4.77
N THR A 100 -8.14 -26.49 -3.57
CA THR A 100 -8.59 -27.21 -2.35
C THR A 100 -9.78 -26.57 -1.66
N GLY A 101 -10.21 -25.39 -2.08
CA GLY A 101 -11.25 -24.58 -1.44
C GLY A 101 -10.84 -24.04 -0.06
N ALA A 102 -9.55 -24.01 0.27
CA ALA A 102 -9.06 -23.68 1.62
C ALA A 102 -8.09 -22.51 1.61
N TRP A 103 -8.37 -21.53 2.46
CA TRP A 103 -7.50 -20.38 2.72
C TRP A 103 -6.53 -20.68 3.86
N THR A 104 -5.50 -21.49 3.60
CA THR A 104 -4.51 -21.88 4.60
C THR A 104 -3.08 -21.61 4.14
N LEU A 105 -2.25 -21.15 5.07
CA LEU A 105 -0.83 -20.90 4.85
C LEU A 105 0.00 -22.10 5.32
N SER A 106 1.07 -22.40 4.60
CA SER A 106 2.20 -23.15 5.12
C SER A 106 3.03 -22.29 6.08
N SER A 107 3.88 -22.93 6.88
CA SER A 107 4.74 -22.21 7.83
C SER A 107 5.72 -21.25 7.15
N ASP A 108 6.21 -21.59 5.95
CA ASP A 108 7.11 -20.74 5.17
C ASP A 108 6.37 -19.52 4.60
N GLU A 109 5.21 -19.72 3.99
CA GLU A 109 4.35 -18.62 3.49
C GLU A 109 3.94 -17.67 4.64
N TYR A 110 3.59 -18.21 5.81
CA TYR A 110 3.30 -17.41 7.00
C TYR A 110 4.51 -16.56 7.43
N ALA A 111 5.70 -17.15 7.48
CA ALA A 111 6.93 -16.43 7.85
C ALA A 111 7.26 -15.31 6.85
N GLN A 112 7.14 -15.58 5.55
CA GLN A 112 7.38 -14.59 4.48
C GLN A 112 6.40 -13.41 4.57
N LEU A 113 5.13 -13.69 4.86
CA LEU A 113 4.13 -12.65 5.09
C LEU A 113 4.43 -11.84 6.35
N CYS A 114 4.82 -12.48 7.46
CA CYS A 114 5.28 -11.78 8.67
C CYS A 114 6.44 -10.82 8.38
N THR A 115 7.44 -11.27 7.63
CA THR A 115 8.57 -10.41 7.22
C THR A 115 8.10 -9.23 6.37
N SER A 116 7.23 -9.48 5.39
CA SER A 116 6.67 -8.42 4.55
C SER A 116 5.84 -7.40 5.34
N LEU A 117 5.09 -7.86 6.35
CA LEU A 117 4.34 -6.97 7.24
C LEU A 117 5.24 -6.15 8.16
N ALA A 118 6.35 -6.73 8.65
CA ALA A 118 7.34 -5.97 9.42
C ALA A 118 8.00 -4.88 8.56
N ILE A 119 8.26 -5.16 7.28
CA ILE A 119 8.76 -4.17 6.32
C ILE A 119 7.73 -3.06 6.12
N LEU A 120 6.47 -3.41 5.86
CA LEU A 120 5.39 -2.42 5.68
C LEU A 120 5.22 -1.54 6.95
N ASP A 121 5.23 -2.12 8.14
CA ASP A 121 5.16 -1.38 9.40
C ASP A 121 6.31 -0.38 9.53
N GLY A 122 7.54 -0.85 9.24
CA GLY A 122 8.73 -0.01 9.19
C GLY A 122 8.59 1.15 8.22
N GLN A 123 8.12 0.89 7.00
CA GLN A 123 7.86 1.90 5.97
C GLN A 123 6.81 2.92 6.44
N LEU A 124 5.67 2.46 6.96
CA LEU A 124 4.58 3.34 7.42
C LEU A 124 4.99 4.19 8.62
N SER A 125 5.93 3.73 9.45
CA SER A 125 6.44 4.49 10.60
C SER A 125 7.25 5.74 10.20
N VAL A 126 7.86 5.72 9.01
CA VAL A 126 8.71 6.81 8.51
C VAL A 126 8.12 7.56 7.33
N ALA A 127 7.18 6.97 6.60
CA ALA A 127 6.55 7.58 5.44
C ALA A 127 5.70 8.80 5.81
N SER A 128 5.73 9.82 4.96
CA SER A 128 4.76 10.92 4.98
C SER A 128 3.42 10.49 4.37
N LEU A 129 2.35 11.20 4.72
CA LEU A 129 1.03 10.98 4.11
C LEU A 129 1.06 11.15 2.58
N SER A 130 1.88 12.06 2.06
CA SER A 130 2.06 12.24 0.61
C SER A 130 2.73 11.05 -0.06
N GLU A 131 3.72 10.42 0.59
CA GLU A 131 4.37 9.21 0.06
C GLU A 131 3.40 8.02 0.10
N ILE A 132 2.63 7.86 1.18
CA ILE A 132 1.59 6.82 1.27
C ILE A 132 0.53 7.01 0.18
N ALA A 133 0.04 8.23 -0.01
CA ALA A 133 -0.93 8.53 -1.06
C ALA A 133 -0.35 8.32 -2.47
N SER A 134 0.92 8.68 -2.69
CA SER A 134 1.62 8.45 -3.96
C SER A 134 1.79 6.96 -4.24
N ALA A 135 2.19 6.16 -3.25
CA ALA A 135 2.31 4.72 -3.36
C ALA A 135 0.97 4.06 -3.69
N GLN A 136 -0.12 4.48 -3.02
CA GLN A 136 -1.47 3.99 -3.32
C GLN A 136 -1.91 4.36 -4.75
N ALA A 137 -1.61 5.57 -5.21
CA ALA A 137 -1.92 5.99 -6.58
C ALA A 137 -1.14 5.17 -7.62
N ARG A 138 0.18 5.02 -7.43
CA ARG A 138 1.04 4.20 -8.30
C ARG A 138 0.58 2.76 -8.37
N MET A 139 0.19 2.17 -7.23
CA MET A 139 -0.39 0.84 -7.18
C MET A 139 -1.65 0.73 -8.04
N ILE A 140 -2.60 1.66 -7.91
CA ILE A 140 -3.85 1.66 -8.70
C ILE A 140 -3.52 1.78 -10.20
N GLU A 141 -2.63 2.69 -10.57
CA GLU A 141 -2.19 2.84 -11.97
C GLU A 141 -1.55 1.56 -12.51
N GLY A 142 -0.72 0.89 -11.70
CA GLY A 142 -0.12 -0.40 -12.03
C GLY A 142 -1.17 -1.48 -12.30
N LEU A 143 -2.17 -1.61 -11.42
CA LEU A 143 -3.27 -2.56 -11.58
C LEU A 143 -4.08 -2.29 -12.85
N MET A 144 -4.42 -1.04 -13.12
CA MET A 144 -5.15 -0.64 -14.33
C MET A 144 -4.36 -0.96 -15.61
N ARG A 145 -3.05 -0.73 -15.59
CA ARG A 145 -2.16 -1.07 -16.71
C ARG A 145 -2.12 -2.58 -16.94
N SER A 146 -1.96 -3.38 -15.89
CA SER A 146 -1.94 -4.84 -15.98
C SER A 146 -3.28 -5.39 -16.48
N ALA A 147 -4.41 -4.87 -15.99
CA ALA A 147 -5.74 -5.26 -16.46
C ALA A 147 -5.93 -4.97 -17.96
N ARG A 148 -5.46 -3.80 -18.42
CA ARG A 148 -5.49 -3.45 -19.85
C ARG A 148 -4.65 -4.41 -20.69
N THR A 149 -3.43 -4.71 -20.26
CA THR A 149 -2.54 -5.64 -20.97
C THR A 149 -3.17 -7.02 -21.05
N LYS A 150 -3.77 -7.51 -19.96
CA LYS A 150 -4.48 -8.79 -19.94
C LYS A 150 -5.65 -8.83 -20.93
N ALA A 151 -6.50 -7.79 -20.93
CA ALA A 151 -7.63 -7.70 -21.86
C ALA A 151 -7.19 -7.67 -23.34
N ILE A 152 -6.08 -7.00 -23.65
CA ILE A 152 -5.51 -7.00 -25.01
C ILE A 152 -5.02 -8.39 -25.39
N ALA A 153 -4.31 -9.08 -24.48
CA ALA A 153 -3.82 -10.43 -24.74
C ALA A 153 -4.96 -11.43 -24.98
N GLU A 154 -6.05 -11.32 -24.21
CA GLU A 154 -7.24 -12.16 -24.37
C GLU A 154 -8.01 -11.89 -25.68
N ALA A 155 -7.95 -10.67 -26.23
CA ALA A 155 -8.64 -10.31 -27.48
C ALA A 155 -7.88 -10.72 -28.75
N VAL A 156 -6.61 -11.12 -28.63
CA VAL A 156 -5.76 -11.56 -29.75
C VAL A 156 -5.74 -13.09 -29.91
N LEU A 157 -6.27 -13.82 -28.92
CA LEU A 157 -6.46 -15.27 -28.93
C LEU A 157 -7.83 -15.65 -29.52
#